data_AF-A0A9D6JP95-F1
#
_entry.id   AF-A0A9D6JP95-F1
#
_cell.length_a   1.000
_cell.length_b   1.000
_cell.length_c   1.000
_cell.angle_alpha   90.00
_cell.angle_beta   90.00
_cell.angle_gamma   90.00
#
_symmetry.space_group_name_H-M   'P 1'
#
loop_
_entity.id
_entity.type
_entity.pdbx_description
1 polymer ?
#
loop_
_entity_poly.entity_id
_entity_poly.type
_entity_poly.pdbx_seq_one_letter_code
_entity_poly.pdbx_strand_id
1 'polypeptide(L)'
;MNGFEPRDPIRPELEGQIAEGIVCQELQRISKDVGYWSGKKEIDFVPSLIEVKYQNRVSPHEFLWFEKTFSKRKNLLVLTKNDHFHLGPIKGVPLKEWLLSDKSFSS
;
A
#
# COMPACT_ATOMS: atom_id res chain seq x y z
N MET A 1 39.42 2.13 11.85
CA MET A 1 38.04 1.66 11.60
C MET A 1 37.48 2.53 10.50
N ASN A 2 37.38 2.00 9.27
CA ASN A 2 36.70 2.72 8.21
C ASN A 2 35.20 2.60 8.49
N GLY A 3 34.60 3.71 8.89
CA GLY A 3 33.15 3.80 9.08
C GLY A 3 32.47 3.38 7.80
N PHE A 4 31.38 2.61 7.92
CA PHE A 4 30.42 2.47 6.84
C PHE A 4 29.91 3.87 6.52
N GLU A 5 30.44 4.49 5.47
CA GLU A 5 29.77 5.64 4.90
C GLU A 5 28.38 5.18 4.47
N PRO A 6 27.30 5.91 4.83
CA PRO A 6 25.98 5.56 4.38
C PRO A 6 26.00 5.56 2.86
N ARG A 7 25.74 4.38 2.28
CA ARG A 7 25.49 4.22 0.84
C ARG A 7 24.48 5.28 0.41
N ASP A 8 24.66 5.83 -0.78
CA ASP A 8 23.78 6.83 -1.39
C ASP A 8 22.30 6.60 -1.00
N PRO A 9 21.54 7.69 -0.71
CA PRO A 9 20.14 7.54 -0.36
C PRO A 9 19.42 6.69 -1.40
N ILE A 10 18.62 5.73 -0.93
CA ILE A 10 17.85 4.83 -1.78
C ILE A 10 16.97 5.71 -2.68
N ARG A 11 16.99 5.42 -3.99
CA ARG A 11 16.15 6.15 -4.95
C ARG A 11 14.67 5.96 -4.59
N PRO A 12 13.82 7.00 -4.66
CA PRO A 12 12.41 6.90 -4.28
C PRO A 12 11.65 5.76 -4.98
N GLU A 13 11.99 5.48 -6.23
CA GLU A 13 11.38 4.40 -7.02
C GLU A 13 11.71 3.03 -6.42
N LEU A 14 12.96 2.85 -5.97
CA LEU A 14 13.41 1.62 -5.32
C LEU A 14 12.78 1.47 -3.93
N GLU A 15 12.60 2.57 -3.18
CA GLU A 15 11.86 2.52 -1.92
C GLU A 15 10.41 2.05 -2.13
N GLY A 16 9.74 2.55 -3.18
CA GLY A 16 8.40 2.12 -3.57
C GLY A 16 8.33 0.62 -3.89
N GLN A 17 9.25 0.14 -4.74
CA GLN A 17 9.33 -1.28 -5.10
C GLN A 17 9.61 -2.18 -3.89
N ILE A 18 10.46 -1.74 -2.96
CA ILE A 18 10.73 -2.47 -1.72
C ILE A 18 9.46 -2.52 -0.86
N ALA A 19 8.75 -1.40 -0.73
CA ALA A 19 7.51 -1.33 0.04
C ALA A 19 6.43 -2.26 -0.54
N GLU A 20 6.21 -2.25 -1.85
CA GLU A 20 5.32 -3.18 -2.56
C GLU A 20 5.74 -4.64 -2.34
N GLY A 21 7.04 -4.94 -2.47
CA GLY A 21 7.58 -6.28 -2.24
C GLY A 21 7.35 -6.79 -0.81
N ILE A 22 7.46 -5.93 0.20
CA ILE A 22 7.13 -6.27 1.59
C ILE A 22 5.64 -6.58 1.74
N VAL A 23 4.77 -5.75 1.18
CA VAL A 23 3.32 -5.95 1.24
C VAL A 23 2.92 -7.26 0.55
N CYS A 24 3.48 -7.54 -0.62
CA CYS A 24 3.26 -8.78 -1.36
C CYS A 24 3.60 -10.02 -0.53
N GLN A 25 4.79 -10.05 0.08
CA GLN A 25 5.22 -11.17 0.93
C GLN A 25 4.29 -11.36 2.12
N GLU A 26 3.86 -10.28 2.75
CA GLU A 26 2.95 -10.33 3.89
C GLU A 26 1.56 -10.83 3.50
N LEU A 27 1.03 -10.41 2.36
CA LEU A 27 -0.26 -10.91 1.85
C LEU A 27 -0.16 -12.40 1.48
N GLN A 28 0.94 -12.82 0.86
CA GLN A 28 1.19 -14.22 0.50
C GLN A 28 1.27 -15.17 1.70
N ARG A 29 1.65 -14.66 2.89
CA ARG A 29 1.60 -15.43 4.15
C ARG A 29 0.17 -15.71 4.62
N ILE A 30 -0.78 -14.84 4.27
CA ILE A 30 -2.18 -14.91 4.70
C ILE A 30 -3.02 -15.66 3.66
N SER A 31 -2.83 -15.37 2.39
CA SER A 31 -3.57 -15.95 1.28
C SER A 31 -2.65 -16.18 0.08
N LYS A 32 -2.86 -17.30 -0.64
CA LYS A 32 -2.15 -17.55 -1.90
C LYS A 32 -2.73 -16.76 -3.08
N ASP A 33 -3.94 -16.21 -2.92
CA ASP A 33 -4.62 -15.46 -3.96
C ASP A 33 -4.23 -13.98 -3.88
N VAL A 34 -3.05 -13.67 -4.41
CA VAL A 34 -2.54 -12.30 -4.56
C VAL A 34 -2.29 -12.03 -6.03
N GLY A 35 -3.02 -11.07 -6.58
CA GLY A 35 -2.80 -10.55 -7.93
C GLY A 35 -2.82 -9.03 -7.93
N TYR A 36 -2.80 -8.43 -9.12
CA TYR A 36 -2.96 -6.99 -9.33
C TYR A 36 -4.15 -6.74 -10.26
N TRP A 37 -4.70 -5.53 -10.22
CA TRP A 37 -5.72 -5.09 -11.17
C TRP A 37 -5.16 -3.99 -12.06
N SER A 38 -5.15 -4.23 -13.37
CA SER A 38 -4.70 -3.27 -14.37
C SER A 38 -5.86 -2.83 -15.26
N GLY A 39 -6.41 -1.66 -14.96
CA GLY A 39 -7.39 -0.98 -15.81
C GLY A 39 -6.90 0.40 -16.24
N LYS A 40 -7.77 1.41 -16.27
CA LYS A 40 -7.36 2.81 -16.51
C LYS A 40 -6.44 3.35 -15.39
N LYS A 41 -6.55 2.76 -14.21
CA LYS A 41 -5.69 2.94 -13.06
C LYS A 41 -5.28 1.55 -12.58
N GLU A 42 -4.30 1.50 -11.71
CA GLU A 42 -3.82 0.25 -11.12
C GLU A 42 -4.34 0.11 -9.70
N ILE A 43 -4.49 -1.13 -9.24
CA ILE A 43 -4.50 -1.48 -7.82
C ILE A 43 -3.43 -2.55 -7.64
N ASP A 44 -2.45 -2.26 -6.79
CA ASP A 44 -1.27 -3.10 -6.60
C ASP A 44 -1.63 -4.52 -6.13
N PHE A 45 -2.62 -4.64 -5.22
CA PHE A 45 -3.03 -5.95 -4.66
C PHE A 45 -4.54 -6.19 -4.63
N VAL A 46 -4.97 -7.28 -5.26
CA VAL A 46 -6.33 -7.85 -5.23
C VAL A 46 -6.30 -9.31 -4.74
N PRO A 47 -7.36 -9.82 -4.09
CA PRO A 47 -8.69 -9.23 -3.89
C PRO A 47 -8.82 -8.24 -2.73
N SER A 48 -7.75 -8.03 -1.94
CA SER A 48 -7.79 -7.17 -0.74
C SER A 48 -7.95 -5.67 -1.02
N LEU A 49 -7.81 -5.24 -2.28
CA LEU A 49 -7.90 -3.84 -2.72
C LEU A 49 -6.96 -2.94 -1.91
N ILE A 50 -5.66 -3.18 -2.08
CA ILE A 50 -4.59 -2.43 -1.44
C ILE A 50 -3.76 -1.72 -2.51
N GLU A 51 -3.50 -0.44 -2.26
CA GLU A 51 -2.56 0.39 -3.01
C GLU A 51 -1.38 0.75 -2.10
N VAL A 52 -0.15 0.79 -2.63
CA VAL A 52 1.05 1.23 -1.95
C VAL A 52 1.49 2.56 -2.55
N LYS A 53 1.66 3.57 -1.70
CA LYS A 53 2.19 4.89 -2.07
C LYS A 53 3.23 5.34 -1.06
N TYR A 54 4.47 4.95 -1.32
CA TYR A 54 5.59 5.17 -0.42
C TYR A 54 6.30 6.51 -0.62
N GLN A 55 5.52 7.59 -0.76
CA GLN A 55 6.00 8.97 -0.88
C GLN A 55 5.76 9.76 0.42
N ASN A 56 6.42 10.91 0.58
CA ASN A 56 6.36 11.70 1.82
C ASN A 56 4.99 12.33 2.11
N ARG A 57 4.19 12.57 1.07
CA ARG A 57 2.83 13.13 1.18
C ARG A 57 1.90 12.45 0.19
N VAL A 58 0.79 11.91 0.66
CA VAL A 58 -0.23 11.25 -0.15
C VAL A 58 -1.57 11.94 0.05
N SER A 59 -2.20 12.39 -1.03
CA SER A 59 -3.54 12.99 -0.95
C SER A 59 -4.62 11.94 -1.19
N PRO A 60 -5.67 11.86 -0.35
CA PRO A 60 -6.80 10.95 -0.61
C PRO A 60 -7.53 11.26 -1.93
N HIS A 61 -7.40 12.49 -2.46
CA HIS A 61 -8.05 12.92 -3.70
C HIS A 61 -7.50 12.20 -4.94
N GLU A 62 -6.28 11.67 -4.86
CA GLU A 62 -5.65 10.88 -5.94
C GLU A 62 -6.43 9.59 -6.22
N PHE A 63 -7.25 9.13 -5.26
CA PHE A 63 -7.98 7.86 -5.32
C PHE A 63 -9.49 8.01 -5.53
N LEU A 64 -10.01 9.22 -5.75
CA LEU A 64 -11.45 9.43 -6.00
C LEU A 64 -12.00 8.68 -7.22
N TRP A 65 -11.11 8.22 -8.11
CA TRP A 65 -11.50 7.35 -9.21
C TRP A 65 -12.00 5.97 -8.73
N PHE A 66 -11.55 5.49 -7.56
CA PHE A 66 -11.90 4.18 -7.01
C PHE A 66 -13.41 4.00 -6.87
N GLU A 67 -14.11 5.01 -6.35
CA GLU A 67 -15.57 4.98 -6.17
C GLU A 67 -16.35 4.91 -7.49
N LYS A 68 -15.73 5.33 -8.60
CA LYS A 68 -16.32 5.26 -9.93
C LYS A 68 -16.09 3.88 -10.58
N THR A 69 -15.05 3.18 -10.18
CA THR A 69 -14.65 1.88 -10.75
C THR A 69 -15.22 0.72 -9.93
N PHE A 70 -15.26 0.82 -8.61
CA PHE A 70 -15.69 -0.23 -7.70
C PHE A 70 -17.01 0.13 -7.02
N SER A 71 -17.80 -0.88 -6.65
CA SER A 71 -19.06 -0.67 -5.94
C SER A 71 -18.83 0.01 -4.59
N LYS A 72 -19.78 0.85 -4.13
CA LYS A 72 -19.72 1.57 -2.84
C LYS A 72 -19.55 0.69 -1.58
N ARG A 73 -19.63 -0.64 -1.71
CA ARG A 73 -19.42 -1.60 -0.61
C ARG A 73 -17.96 -2.06 -0.48
N LYS A 74 -17.09 -1.65 -1.40
CA LYS A 74 -15.66 -1.97 -1.38
C LYS A 74 -14.89 -0.82 -0.75
N ASN A 75 -13.85 -1.16 0.00
CA ASN A 75 -12.93 -0.21 0.60
C ASN A 75 -11.58 -0.32 -0.10
N LEU A 76 -10.89 0.80 -0.25
CA LEU A 76 -9.50 0.85 -0.70
C LEU A 76 -8.61 1.17 0.50
N LEU A 77 -7.65 0.29 0.79
CA LEU A 77 -6.61 0.57 1.76
C LEU A 77 -5.36 1.09 1.02
N VAL A 78 -4.92 2.29 1.36
CA VAL A 78 -3.69 2.89 0.85
C VAL A 78 -2.61 2.81 1.91
N LEU A 79 -1.55 2.05 1.65
CA LEU A 79 -0.39 1.93 2.50
C LEU A 79 0.60 3.05 2.17
N THR A 80 0.74 3.98 3.10
CA THR A 80 1.53 5.21 2.91
C THR A 80 2.89 5.09 3.59
N LYS A 81 3.79 6.05 3.34
CA LYS A 81 5.03 6.17 4.13
C LYS A 81 4.74 6.67 5.55
N ASN A 82 3.99 7.76 5.66
CA ASN A 82 3.77 8.47 6.93
C ASN A 82 2.33 8.97 7.16
N ASP A 83 1.49 9.02 6.12
CA ASP A 83 0.20 9.72 6.21
C ASP A 83 -0.94 8.80 6.65
N HIS A 84 -1.77 9.34 7.54
CA HIS A 84 -3.12 8.82 7.79
C HIS A 84 -4.15 9.68 7.10
N PHE A 85 -5.16 9.05 6.51
CA PHE A 85 -6.33 9.76 6.02
C PHE A 85 -7.54 8.83 5.92
N HIS A 86 -8.72 9.43 5.81
CA HIS A 86 -9.96 8.73 5.55
C HIS A 86 -10.85 9.64 4.71
N LEU A 87 -11.25 9.18 3.52
CA LEU A 87 -12.18 9.87 2.64
C LEU A 87 -13.15 8.85 2.02
N GLY A 88 -14.36 8.77 2.57
CA GLY A 88 -15.34 7.78 2.12
C GLY A 88 -14.79 6.34 2.26
N PRO A 89 -14.81 5.51 1.20
CA PRO A 89 -14.29 4.15 1.25
C PRO A 89 -12.76 4.05 1.17
N ILE A 90 -12.05 5.17 1.09
CA ILE A 90 -10.60 5.21 0.92
C ILE A 90 -9.95 5.53 2.27
N LYS A 91 -9.10 4.62 2.74
CA LYS A 91 -8.37 4.75 4.02
C LYS A 91 -6.87 4.70 3.80
N GLY A 92 -6.14 5.68 4.30
CA GLY A 92 -4.69 5.74 4.31
C GLY A 92 -4.13 5.35 5.67
N VAL A 93 -3.17 4.43 5.70
CA VAL A 93 -2.45 3.99 6.91
C VAL A 93 -0.96 3.84 6.59
N PRO A 94 -0.03 4.28 7.45
CA PRO A 94 1.39 4.02 7.26
C PRO A 94 1.69 2.52 7.21
N LEU A 95 2.52 2.11 6.24
CA LEU A 95 2.91 0.71 6.06
C LEU A 95 3.47 0.10 7.36
N LYS A 96 4.28 0.85 8.10
CA LYS A 96 4.85 0.40 9.38
C LYS A 96 3.77 0.00 10.39
N GLU A 97 2.70 0.76 10.49
CA GLU A 97 1.60 0.46 11.41
C GLU A 97 0.80 -0.74 10.93
N TRP A 98 0.56 -0.85 9.63
CA TRP A 98 -0.09 -2.02 9.04
C TRP A 98 0.71 -3.32 9.28
N LEU A 99 2.03 -3.26 9.19
CA LEU A 99 2.91 -4.40 9.48
C LEU A 99 2.88 -4.84 10.95
N LEU A 100 2.70 -3.89 11.87
CA LEU A 100 2.59 -4.16 13.30
C LEU A 100 1.18 -4.52 13.75
N SER A 101 0.18 -4.28 12.90
CA SER A 101 -1.20 -4.65 13.18
C SER A 101 -1.37 -6.16 13.15
N ASP A 102 -2.21 -6.67 14.06
CA ASP A 102 -2.53 -8.08 14.13
C ASP A 102 -3.41 -8.45 12.92
N LYS A 103 -2.85 -9.14 11.92
CA LYS A 103 -3.55 -9.49 10.67
C LYS A 103 -4.47 -10.71 10.83
N SER A 104 -4.72 -11.10 12.07
CA SER A 104 -5.37 -12.32 12.51
C SER A 104 -6.89 -12.36 12.36
N PHE A 105 -7.53 -11.67 11.40
CA PHE A 105 -8.98 -11.82 11.19
C PHE A 105 -9.40 -11.50 9.74
N SER A 106 -9.80 -12.53 9.00
CA SER A 106 -11.02 -12.60 8.16
C SER A 106 -11.02 -13.94 7.40
N SER A 107 -11.51 -14.99 8.08
CA SER A 107 -12.08 -16.18 7.43
C SER A 107 -13.54 -15.90 7.09
#